data_AF-A0A1H9FCY0-F1
#
_entry.id   AF-A0A1H9FCY0-F1
#
_cell.length_a   1.000
_cell.length_b   1.000
_cell.length_c   1.000
_cell.angle_alpha   90.00
_cell.angle_beta   90.00
_cell.angle_gamma   90.00
#
_symmetry.space_group_name_H-M   'P 1'
#
loop_
_entity.id
_entity.type
_entity.pdbx_description
1 polymer ?
#
loop_
_entity_poly.entity_id
_entity_poly.type
_entity_poly.pdbx_seq_one_letter_code
_entity_poly.pdbx_strand_id
1 'polypeptide(L)'
;MTSARAKKIPVVDVFAGPGGLGEGFEAYRGSPDFKVSLSVEKDGWAHRTLELRSFFRQFPDGLVPELYYDYVRGDAGVTRDKLWAEFPEQACAAARIAWQAELGKASLPEVMDRIGKVIDGQRHWVGPPCLWSMHDRLHC
;
A
#
# COMPACT_ATOMS: atom_id res chain seq x y z
N MET A 1 3.06 -30.12 -11.99
CA MET A 1 1.77 -29.59 -11.48
C MET A 1 2.06 -28.28 -10.76
N THR A 2 1.92 -27.15 -11.43
CA THR A 2 2.06 -25.82 -10.81
C THR A 2 0.81 -25.55 -10.00
N SER A 3 0.92 -25.62 -8.66
CA SER A 3 -0.12 -25.17 -7.75
C SER A 3 -0.42 -23.70 -8.09
N ALA A 4 -1.65 -23.39 -8.49
CA ALA A 4 -2.09 -22.01 -8.62
C ALA A 4 -1.98 -21.37 -7.23
N ARG A 5 -1.00 -20.48 -7.06
CA ARG A 5 -0.84 -19.69 -5.83
C ARG A 5 -2.20 -19.04 -5.54
N ALA A 6 -2.80 -19.32 -4.39
CA ALA A 6 -4.03 -18.65 -3.99
C ALA A 6 -3.80 -17.12 -4.09
N LYS A 7 -4.68 -16.40 -4.79
CA LYS A 7 -4.63 -14.93 -4.87
C LYS A 7 -4.64 -14.38 -3.43
N LYS A 8 -3.65 -13.54 -3.08
CA LYS A 8 -3.58 -12.86 -1.78
C LYS A 8 -4.81 -11.97 -1.59
N ILE A 9 -5.38 -11.96 -0.39
CA ILE A 9 -6.52 -11.10 -0.04
C ILE A 9 -6.04 -9.64 -0.01
N PRO A 10 -6.61 -8.74 -0.83
CA PRO A 10 -6.21 -7.34 -0.82
C PRO A 10 -6.73 -6.64 0.42
N VAL A 11 -5.87 -5.80 1.01
CA VAL A 11 -6.15 -4.96 2.16
C VAL A 11 -6.16 -3.51 1.68
N VAL A 12 -7.25 -2.82 1.99
CA VAL A 12 -7.48 -1.40 1.71
C VAL A 12 -7.61 -0.69 3.05
N ASP A 13 -6.73 0.25 3.30
CA ASP A 13 -6.73 1.07 4.51
C ASP A 13 -6.91 2.54 4.13
N VAL A 14 -8.04 3.16 4.46
CA VAL A 14 -8.32 4.54 4.04
C VAL A 14 -8.02 5.58 5.13
N PHE A 15 -7.49 5.13 6.28
CA PHE A 15 -7.06 5.95 7.41
C PHE A 15 -5.71 5.43 7.93
N ALA A 16 -4.75 5.29 7.02
CA ALA A 16 -3.59 4.44 7.24
C ALA A 16 -2.61 4.96 8.30
N GLY A 17 -2.60 6.27 8.56
CA GLY A 17 -1.57 6.89 9.39
C GLY A 17 -0.18 6.51 8.87
N PRO A 18 0.76 6.15 9.76
CA PRO A 18 2.09 5.66 9.36
C PRO A 18 2.10 4.18 8.89
N GLY A 19 0.94 3.50 8.83
CA GLY A 19 0.79 2.18 8.22
C GLY A 19 0.88 0.96 9.14
N GLY A 20 0.67 1.12 10.46
CA GLY A 20 0.80 0.01 11.42
C GLY A 20 -0.15 -1.17 11.17
N LEU A 21 -1.39 -0.90 10.74
CA LEU A 21 -2.34 -1.96 10.38
C LEU A 21 -1.84 -2.77 9.17
N GLY A 22 -1.37 -2.07 8.14
CA GLY A 22 -0.81 -2.68 6.93
C GLY A 22 0.41 -3.56 7.24
N GLU A 23 1.29 -3.12 8.14
CA GLU A 23 2.43 -3.93 8.59
C GLU A 23 2.00 -5.21 9.28
N GLY A 24 0.95 -5.18 10.10
CA GLY A 24 0.40 -6.38 10.73
C GLY A 24 -0.08 -7.42 9.72
N PHE A 25 -0.79 -6.98 8.68
CA PHE A 25 -1.22 -7.87 7.59
C PHE A 25 -0.04 -8.40 6.77
N GLU A 26 0.93 -7.56 6.44
CA GLU A 26 2.11 -7.94 5.66
C GLU A 26 3.09 -8.82 6.44
N ALA A 27 3.04 -8.83 7.78
CA ALA A 27 3.81 -9.72 8.63
C ALA A 27 3.16 -11.10 8.79
N TYR A 28 1.86 -11.24 8.50
CA TYR A 28 1.17 -12.51 8.57
C TYR A 28 1.74 -13.50 7.53
N ARG A 29 1.90 -14.76 7.92
CA ARG A 29 2.48 -15.83 7.07
C ARG A 29 1.57 -17.07 7.01
N GLY A 30 0.27 -16.89 7.25
CA GLY A 30 -0.71 -17.98 7.21
C GLY A 30 -1.49 -18.06 5.90
N SER A 31 -2.55 -18.86 5.92
CA SER A 31 -3.52 -18.99 4.83
C SER A 31 -4.91 -18.62 5.35
N PRO A 32 -5.61 -17.65 4.72
CA PRO A 32 -5.20 -16.92 3.52
C PRO A 32 -4.09 -15.88 3.79
N ASP A 33 -3.26 -15.63 2.78
CA ASP A 33 -2.23 -14.59 2.80
C ASP A 33 -2.82 -13.24 2.40
N PHE A 34 -2.24 -12.14 2.89
CA PHE A 34 -2.73 -10.78 2.68
C PHE A 34 -1.75 -9.95 1.86
N LYS A 35 -2.27 -8.92 1.20
CA LYS A 35 -1.48 -7.91 0.50
C LYS A 35 -2.09 -6.53 0.72
N VAL A 36 -1.31 -5.59 1.22
CA VAL A 36 -1.71 -4.19 1.26
C VAL A 36 -1.70 -3.64 -0.16
N SER A 37 -2.88 -3.34 -0.67
CA SER A 37 -3.07 -2.92 -2.06
C SER A 37 -3.40 -1.44 -2.19
N LEU A 38 -3.94 -0.81 -1.14
CA LEU A 38 -4.17 0.63 -1.08
C LEU A 38 -4.11 1.11 0.38
N SER A 39 -3.39 2.20 0.61
CA SER A 39 -3.31 2.90 1.87
C SER A 39 -3.48 4.39 1.62
N VAL A 40 -4.47 5.02 2.23
CA VAL A 40 -4.80 6.44 2.08
C VAL A 40 -4.47 7.18 3.36
N GLU A 41 -3.71 8.26 3.23
CA GLU A 41 -3.33 9.12 4.36
C GLU A 41 -3.29 10.60 3.92
N LYS A 42 -3.76 11.51 4.77
CA LYS A 42 -3.79 12.95 4.46
C LYS A 42 -2.54 13.69 4.93
N ASP A 43 -1.98 13.27 6.07
CA ASP A 43 -0.80 13.88 6.65
C ASP A 43 0.45 13.53 5.84
N GLY A 44 1.19 14.55 5.40
CA GLY A 44 2.34 14.34 4.53
C GLY A 44 3.50 13.61 5.20
N TRP A 45 3.67 13.72 6.52
CA TRP A 45 4.73 13.00 7.24
C TRP A 45 4.40 11.53 7.40
N ALA A 46 3.16 11.22 7.79
CA ALA A 46 2.63 9.87 7.87
C ALA A 46 2.63 9.19 6.49
N HIS A 47 2.18 9.89 5.45
CA HIS A 47 2.24 9.40 4.06
C HIS A 47 3.67 9.09 3.61
N ARG A 48 4.65 9.98 3.88
CA ARG A 48 6.05 9.72 3.53
C ARG A 48 6.58 8.44 4.18
N THR A 49 6.18 8.19 5.43
CA THR A 49 6.56 6.98 6.18
C THR A 49 5.89 5.74 5.58
N LEU A 50 4.59 5.82 5.32
CA LEU A 50 3.80 4.77 4.69
C LEU A 50 4.36 4.39 3.31
N GLU A 51 4.73 5.37 2.49
CA GLU A 51 5.31 5.14 1.16
C GLU A 51 6.70 4.52 1.24
N LEU A 52 7.57 5.00 2.15
CA LEU A 52 8.89 4.40 2.35
C LEU A 52 8.81 2.94 2.82
N ARG A 53 7.86 2.63 3.70
CA ARG A 53 7.58 1.25 4.13
C ARG A 53 7.01 0.40 3.00
N SER A 54 6.15 0.98 2.16
CA SER A 54 5.64 0.32 0.96
C SER A 54 6.74 0.02 -0.06
N PHE A 55 7.66 0.98 -0.25
CA PHE A 55 8.86 0.85 -1.08
C PHE A 55 9.76 -0.30 -0.62
N PHE A 56 10.05 -0.37 0.68
CA PHE A 56 10.81 -1.48 1.28
C PHE A 56 10.21 -2.85 0.94
N ARG A 57 8.89 -2.98 0.97
CA ARG A 57 8.17 -4.23 0.66
C ARG A 57 8.13 -4.58 -0.83
N GLN A 58 8.56 -3.70 -1.72
CA GLN A 58 8.66 -4.03 -3.15
C GLN A 58 9.86 -4.92 -3.45
N PHE A 59 10.79 -5.06 -2.50
CA PHE A 59 11.94 -5.94 -2.60
C PHE A 59 11.63 -7.29 -1.95
N PRO A 60 12.12 -8.40 -2.50
CA PRO A 60 12.06 -9.69 -1.81
C PRO A 60 12.81 -9.65 -0.48
N ASP A 61 12.39 -10.52 0.45
CA ASP A 61 13.04 -10.66 1.76
C ASP A 61 14.56 -10.87 1.58
N GLY A 62 15.35 -10.03 2.23
CA GLY A 62 16.82 -10.07 2.18
C GLY A 62 17.46 -9.44 0.93
N LEU A 63 16.66 -8.91 -0.01
CA LEU A 63 17.15 -8.29 -1.26
C LEU A 63 16.89 -6.77 -1.32
N VAL A 64 16.67 -6.14 -0.18
CA VAL A 64 16.54 -4.67 -0.08
C VAL A 64 17.94 -4.07 -0.30
N PRO A 65 18.08 -3.05 -1.18
CA PRO A 65 19.37 -2.47 -1.52
C PRO A 65 19.98 -1.68 -0.37
N GLU A 66 21.33 -1.66 -0.27
CA GLU A 66 22.03 -0.90 0.79
C GLU A 66 21.67 0.60 0.77
N LEU A 67 21.42 1.16 -0.43
CA LEU A 67 21.01 2.55 -0.60
C LEU A 67 19.74 2.91 0.20
N TYR A 68 18.83 1.96 0.39
CA TYR A 68 17.67 2.15 1.26
C TYR A 68 18.11 2.36 2.72
N TYR A 69 19.03 1.53 3.21
CA TYR A 69 19.53 1.61 4.57
C TYR A 69 20.38 2.87 4.78
N ASP A 70 21.19 3.28 3.80
CA ASP A 70 21.90 4.55 3.83
C ASP A 70 20.93 5.73 3.99
N TYR A 71 19.83 5.71 3.25
CA TYR A 71 18.77 6.73 3.35
C TYR A 71 18.12 6.75 4.74
N VAL A 72 17.77 5.57 5.28
CA VAL A 72 17.13 5.46 6.61
C VAL A 72 18.08 5.87 7.74
N ARG A 73 19.39 5.61 7.60
CA ARG A 73 20.42 6.06 8.55
C ARG A 73 20.65 7.57 8.50
N GLY A 74 20.26 8.23 7.40
CA GLY A 74 20.52 9.64 7.16
C GLY A 74 21.95 9.92 6.72
N ASP A 75 22.56 8.97 6.01
CA ASP A 75 23.94 9.11 5.53
C ASP A 75 24.07 10.29 4.57
N ALA A 76 25.15 11.06 4.72
CA ALA A 76 25.34 12.32 4.01
C ALA A 76 25.35 12.12 2.49
N GLY A 77 24.49 12.87 1.78
CA GLY A 77 24.38 12.80 0.33
C GLY A 77 23.45 11.69 -0.21
N VAL A 78 22.76 10.96 0.66
CA VAL A 78 21.68 10.06 0.26
C VAL A 78 20.33 10.74 0.50
N THR A 79 19.69 11.16 -0.59
CA THR A 79 18.37 11.78 -0.55
C THR A 79 17.29 10.80 -0.99
N ARG A 80 16.05 11.11 -0.63
CA ARG A 80 14.88 10.37 -1.09
C ARG A 80 14.79 10.38 -2.62
N ASP A 81 15.03 11.53 -3.25
CA ASP A 81 14.97 11.66 -4.71
C ASP A 81 16.00 10.76 -5.39
N LYS A 82 17.21 10.65 -4.83
CA LYS A 82 18.23 9.71 -5.29
C LYS A 82 17.77 8.27 -5.17
N LEU A 83 17.20 7.90 -4.02
CA LEU A 83 16.68 6.55 -3.79
C LEU A 83 15.52 6.21 -4.75
N TRP A 84 14.62 7.15 -5.02
CA TRP A 84 13.49 6.96 -5.96
C TRP A 84 13.96 6.89 -7.41
N ALA A 85 14.97 7.66 -7.78
CA ALA A 85 15.55 7.63 -9.12
C ALA A 85 16.29 6.33 -9.43
N GLU A 86 16.93 5.73 -8.42
CA GLU A 86 17.66 4.45 -8.57
C GLU A 86 16.70 3.25 -8.71
N PHE A 87 15.53 3.32 -8.07
CA PHE A 87 14.54 2.22 -8.04
C PHE A 87 13.15 2.68 -8.51
N PRO A 88 13.02 3.12 -9.78
CA PRO A 88 11.81 3.76 -10.27
C PRO A 88 10.59 2.83 -10.29
N GLU A 89 10.79 1.52 -10.51
CA GLU A 89 9.70 0.55 -10.52
C GLU A 89 9.10 0.37 -9.12
N GLN A 90 9.95 0.21 -8.11
CA GLN A 90 9.57 0.06 -6.71
C GLN A 90 8.98 1.36 -6.16
N ALA A 91 9.55 2.50 -6.53
CA ALA A 91 9.01 3.82 -6.22
C ALA A 91 7.59 4.00 -6.80
N CYS A 92 7.40 3.67 -8.08
CA CYS A 92 6.10 3.75 -8.74
C CYS A 92 5.08 2.78 -8.11
N ALA A 93 5.50 1.56 -7.75
CA ALA A 93 4.63 0.62 -7.05
C ALA A 93 4.25 1.11 -5.65
N ALA A 94 5.21 1.67 -4.90
CA ALA A 94 4.97 2.25 -3.58
C ALA A 94 3.99 3.42 -3.63
N ALA A 95 4.16 4.34 -4.59
CA ALA A 95 3.27 5.50 -4.78
C ALA A 95 1.85 5.11 -5.23
N ARG A 96 1.71 3.98 -5.95
CA ARG A 96 0.39 3.44 -6.30
C ARG A 96 -0.35 2.90 -5.08
N ILE A 97 0.36 2.29 -4.14
CA ILE A 97 -0.19 1.75 -2.89
C ILE A 97 -0.44 2.88 -1.88
N ALA A 98 0.54 3.75 -1.63
CA ALA A 98 0.47 4.82 -0.64
C ALA A 98 -0.03 6.12 -1.27
N TRP A 99 -1.32 6.38 -1.14
CA TRP A 99 -1.97 7.55 -1.71
C TRP A 99 -2.08 8.68 -0.68
N GLN A 100 -1.48 9.83 -0.97
CA GLN A 100 -1.71 11.02 -0.18
C GLN A 100 -3.05 11.68 -0.58
N ALA A 101 -4.09 11.48 0.23
CA ALA A 101 -5.38 12.11 0.00
C ALA A 101 -6.18 12.30 1.29
N GLU A 102 -7.04 13.30 1.28
CA GLU A 102 -7.99 13.58 2.36
C GLU A 102 -9.40 13.18 1.91
N LEU A 103 -9.98 12.17 2.57
CA LEU A 103 -11.35 11.76 2.30
C LEU A 103 -12.31 12.92 2.61
N GLY A 104 -13.24 13.18 1.68
CA GLY A 104 -14.11 14.35 1.71
C GLY A 104 -13.59 15.52 0.86
N LYS A 105 -12.28 15.60 0.61
CA LYS A 105 -11.72 16.43 -0.46
C LYS A 105 -11.52 15.61 -1.73
N ALA A 106 -10.96 14.40 -1.60
CA ALA A 106 -11.02 13.38 -2.63
C ALA A 106 -12.47 12.93 -2.80
N SER A 107 -12.92 12.84 -4.04
CA SER A 107 -14.31 12.47 -4.32
C SER A 107 -14.56 11.00 -4.00
N LEU A 108 -15.75 10.67 -3.51
CA LEU A 108 -16.10 9.27 -3.24
C LEU A 108 -15.99 8.39 -4.50
N PRO A 109 -16.41 8.84 -5.71
CA PRO A 109 -16.21 8.07 -6.94
C PRO A 109 -14.75 7.75 -7.25
N GLU A 110 -13.82 8.70 -7.02
CA GLU A 110 -12.39 8.49 -7.24
C GLU A 110 -11.83 7.43 -6.27
N VAL A 111 -12.20 7.53 -4.99
CA VAL A 111 -11.78 6.55 -3.98
C VAL A 111 -12.29 5.16 -4.34
N MET A 112 -13.56 5.05 -4.72
CA MET A 112 -14.19 3.77 -5.08
C MET A 112 -13.65 3.18 -6.37
N ASP A 113 -13.36 4.01 -7.40
CA ASP A 113 -12.68 3.56 -8.62
C ASP A 113 -11.29 2.98 -8.31
N ARG A 114 -10.53 3.67 -7.46
CA ARG A 114 -9.20 3.20 -7.05
C ARG A 114 -9.29 1.89 -6.24
N ILE A 115 -10.26 1.78 -5.34
CA ILE A 115 -10.55 0.53 -4.61
C ILE A 115 -10.90 -0.60 -5.59
N GLY A 116 -11.81 -0.35 -6.53
CA GLY A 116 -12.22 -1.31 -7.56
C GLY A 116 -11.04 -1.85 -8.36
N LYS A 117 -10.12 -0.96 -8.75
CA LYS A 117 -8.88 -1.32 -9.47
C LYS A 117 -7.94 -2.19 -8.64
N VAL A 118 -7.80 -1.94 -7.34
CA VAL A 118 -6.88 -2.71 -6.49
C VAL A 118 -7.45 -4.04 -6.00
N ILE A 119 -8.77 -4.15 -5.85
CA ILE A 119 -9.42 -5.42 -5.49
C ILE A 119 -9.52 -6.34 -6.71
N ASP A 120 -9.58 -5.81 -7.93
CA ASP A 120 -9.56 -6.58 -9.19
C ASP A 120 -10.63 -7.69 -9.21
N GLY A 121 -11.87 -7.33 -8.86
CA GLY A 121 -13.01 -8.25 -8.83
C GLY A 121 -12.95 -9.34 -7.75
N GLN A 122 -11.98 -9.28 -6.82
CA GLN A 122 -11.89 -10.25 -5.74
C GLN A 122 -13.05 -10.09 -4.75
N ARG A 123 -13.75 -11.20 -4.47
CA ARG A 123 -14.85 -11.25 -3.51
C ARG A 123 -14.39 -11.04 -2.07
N HIS A 124 -13.20 -11.53 -1.73
CA HIS A 124 -12.65 -11.43 -0.39
C HIS A 124 -11.58 -10.33 -0.39
N TRP A 125 -11.83 -9.27 0.37
CA TRP A 125 -10.90 -8.17 0.60
C TRP A 125 -11.17 -7.56 1.97
N VAL A 126 -10.17 -6.89 2.55
CA VAL A 126 -10.28 -6.23 3.84
C VAL A 126 -10.35 -4.73 3.60
N GLY A 127 -11.32 -4.07 4.23
CA GLY A 127 -11.49 -2.63 4.20
C GLY A 127 -12.09 -2.10 5.49
N PRO A 128 -12.02 -0.80 5.76
CA PRO A 128 -12.72 -0.18 6.87
C PRO A 128 -14.25 -0.40 6.77
N PRO A 129 -14.94 -0.58 7.91
CA PRO A 129 -16.36 -0.95 7.93
C PRO A 129 -17.28 0.08 7.27
N CYS A 130 -16.90 1.37 7.25
CA CYS A 130 -17.67 2.42 6.59
C CYS A 130 -17.82 2.22 5.07
N LEU A 131 -16.85 1.56 4.41
CA LEU A 131 -16.91 1.28 2.97
C LEU A 131 -17.90 0.18 2.61
N TRP A 132 -18.23 -0.73 3.54
CA TRP A 132 -19.16 -1.82 3.27
C TRP A 132 -20.54 -1.29 2.88
N SER A 133 -21.01 -0.27 3.59
CA SER A 133 -22.26 0.46 3.30
C SER A 133 -22.27 1.21 1.96
N MET A 134 -21.10 1.40 1.34
CA MET A 134 -20.91 2.15 0.10
C MET A 134 -20.70 1.22 -1.10
N HIS A 135 -20.05 0.07 -0.89
CA HIS A 135 -19.90 -0.97 -1.90
C HIS A 135 -21.26 -1.55 -2.34
N ASP A 136 -22.17 -1.80 -1.40
CA ASP A 136 -23.50 -2.36 -1.71
C ASP A 136 -24.39 -1.38 -2.51
N ARG A 137 -24.09 -0.08 -2.48
CA ARG A 137 -24.80 0.96 -3.25
C ARG A 137 -24.31 1.14 -4.69
N LEU A 138 -23.17 0.55 -5.06
CA LEU A 138 -22.61 0.61 -6.42
C LEU A 138 -22.99 -0.61 -7.27
N HIS A 139 -23.60 -1.63 -6.66
CA HIS A 139 -24.09 -2.84 -7.34
C HIS A 139 -25.64 -2.93 -7.37
N CYS A 140 -26.33 -1.81 -7.09
CA CYS A 140 -27.78 -1.65 -7.29
C CYS A 140 -28.07 -0.64 -8.39
#